data_AF-A0A1Y1IFC0-F1
#
_entry.id   AF-A0A1Y1IFC0-F1
#
_cell.length_a   1.000
_cell.length_b   1.000
_cell.length_c   1.000
_cell.angle_alpha   90.00
_cell.angle_beta   90.00
_cell.angle_gamma   90.00
#
_symmetry.space_group_name_H-M   'P 1'
#
loop_
_entity.id
_entity.type
_entity.pdbx_description
1 polymer ?
#
loop_
_entity_poly.entity_id
_entity_poly.type
_entity_poly.pdbx_seq_one_letter_code
_entity_poly.pdbx_strand_id
1 'polypeptide(L)'
;MSSNTDFPRFCQECTPRVIHRDVKASNILLTRNFDAKLADFGLARVTGLDDTHVTTGIAGTWGYLSPEYMATGQLTEKNDVHSFGVVLLTLVAGRRPTVPDAPVEEVYLPEWAWALAERNELELLINPRLERERTEHGESMESMTRSESLFPDFGET
;
A
#
# COMPACT_ATOMS: atom_id res chain seq x y z
N MET A 1 -9.29 24.47 -26.80
CA MET A 1 -8.83 24.87 -25.46
C MET A 1 -8.65 23.60 -24.64
N SER A 2 -7.45 23.04 -24.65
CA SER A 2 -7.16 21.81 -23.90
C SER A 2 -6.81 22.20 -22.47
N SER A 3 -7.60 21.73 -21.51
CA SER A 3 -7.37 21.91 -20.08
C SER A 3 -6.20 21.05 -19.63
N ASN A 4 -5.05 21.68 -19.39
CA ASN A 4 -3.92 21.09 -18.68
C ASN A 4 -4.32 20.86 -17.22
N THR A 5 -4.74 19.64 -16.89
CA THR A 5 -4.72 19.11 -15.53
C THR A 5 -3.70 17.99 -15.49
N ASP A 6 -2.44 18.33 -15.70
CA ASP A 6 -1.34 17.38 -15.54
C ASP A 6 -1.03 17.30 -14.04
N PHE A 7 -1.59 16.29 -13.38
CA PHE A 7 -1.18 15.91 -12.04
C PHE A 7 0.27 15.40 -12.12
N PRO A 8 1.16 15.79 -11.20
CA PRO A 8 2.54 15.31 -11.22
C PRO A 8 2.54 13.78 -11.14
N ARG A 9 3.04 13.14 -12.21
CA ARG A 9 3.27 11.69 -12.25
C ARG A 9 4.43 11.37 -11.31
N PHE A 10 4.17 10.55 -10.29
CA PHE A 10 5.23 9.97 -9.47
C PHE A 10 5.97 8.95 -10.35
N CYS A 11 7.17 9.30 -10.81
CA CYS A 11 7.98 8.43 -11.64
C CYS A 11 9.39 8.33 -11.04
N GLN A 12 9.82 7.10 -10.80
CA GLN A 12 11.09 6.78 -10.15
C GLN A 12 12.30 7.11 -11.02
N GLU A 13 12.06 7.34 -12.32
CA GLU A 13 13.03 7.75 -13.34
C GLU A 13 12.87 9.22 -13.76
N CYS A 14 11.95 9.96 -13.13
CA CYS A 14 11.71 11.35 -13.49
C CYS A 14 12.78 12.25 -12.90
N THR A 15 13.25 13.16 -13.74
CA THR A 15 14.19 14.21 -13.36
C THR A 15 13.41 15.51 -13.20
N PRO A 16 13.45 16.15 -12.01
CA PRO A 16 14.16 15.76 -10.79
C PRO A 16 13.39 14.72 -9.92
N ARG A 17 14.12 14.01 -9.05
CA ARG A 17 13.53 13.01 -8.14
C ARG A 17 12.71 13.73 -7.06
N VAL A 18 11.46 13.28 -6.86
CA VAL A 18 10.55 13.82 -5.85
C VAL A 18 10.33 12.77 -4.76
N ILE A 19 10.62 13.14 -3.52
CA ILE A 19 10.36 12.34 -2.32
C ILE A 19 9.15 12.95 -1.60
N HIS A 20 8.09 12.18 -1.41
CA HIS A 20 6.82 12.62 -0.85
C HIS A 20 6.89 12.89 0.66
N ARG A 21 7.60 12.06 1.43
CA ARG A 21 7.76 12.10 2.91
C ARG A 21 6.52 11.79 3.75
N ASP A 22 5.33 11.82 3.17
CA ASP A 22 4.09 11.53 3.89
C ASP A 22 3.16 10.54 3.16
N VAL A 23 3.75 9.48 2.63
CA VAL A 23 2.98 8.38 2.03
C VAL A 23 2.23 7.64 3.14
N LYS A 24 0.90 7.71 3.12
CA LYS A 24 0.02 7.04 4.09
C LYS A 24 -1.35 6.77 3.49
N ALA A 25 -2.10 5.85 4.09
CA ALA A 25 -3.40 5.44 3.56
C ALA A 25 -4.37 6.62 3.39
N SER A 26 -4.39 7.58 4.33
CA SER A 26 -5.27 8.75 4.23
C SER A 26 -4.85 9.77 3.17
N ASN A 27 -3.63 9.68 2.64
CA ASN A 27 -3.14 10.51 1.54
C ASN A 27 -3.28 9.81 0.18
N ILE A 28 -3.82 8.59 0.14
CA ILE A 28 -4.15 7.88 -1.11
C ILE A 28 -5.66 8.03 -1.31
N LEU A 29 -6.02 8.92 -2.23
CA LEU A 29 -7.41 9.21 -2.57
C LEU A 29 -7.90 8.22 -3.62
N LEU A 30 -9.18 7.84 -3.52
CA LEU A 30 -9.84 7.02 -4.53
C LEU A 30 -10.73 7.91 -5.40
N THR A 31 -10.60 7.75 -6.72
CA THR A 31 -11.54 8.37 -7.66
C THR A 31 -12.86 7.59 -7.71
N ARG A 32 -13.83 8.10 -8.47
CA ARG A 32 -15.11 7.38 -8.72
C ARG A 32 -14.92 6.01 -9.36
N ASN A 33 -13.82 5.82 -10.10
CA ASN A 33 -13.49 4.56 -10.77
C ASN A 33 -12.58 3.67 -9.91
N PHE A 34 -12.40 4.00 -8.62
CA PHE A 34 -11.46 3.33 -7.71
C PHE A 34 -9.98 3.44 -8.11
N ASP A 35 -9.63 4.33 -9.05
CA ASP A 35 -8.22 4.64 -9.31
C ASP A 35 -7.61 5.33 -8.08
N ALA A 36 -6.49 4.80 -7.59
CA ALA A 36 -5.74 5.36 -6.48
C ALA A 36 -4.86 6.54 -6.95
N LYS A 37 -4.92 7.65 -6.22
CA LYS A 37 -4.11 8.86 -6.47
C LYS A 37 -3.46 9.35 -5.18
N LEU A 38 -2.15 9.52 -5.20
CA LEU A 38 -1.41 10.10 -4.08
C LEU A 38 -1.67 11.61 -4.00
N ALA A 39 -1.89 12.11 -2.80
CA ALA A 39 -2.16 13.51 -2.48
C ALA A 39 -1.29 13.99 -1.31
N ASP A 40 -1.36 15.29 -1.03
CA ASP A 40 -0.65 15.97 0.07
C ASP A 40 0.89 15.99 -0.05
N PHE A 41 1.36 16.74 -1.04
CA PHE A 41 2.79 16.99 -1.28
C PHE A 41 3.36 18.10 -0.38
N GLY A 42 2.70 18.48 0.71
CA GLY A 42 3.13 19.59 1.58
C GLY A 42 4.51 19.39 2.22
N LEU A 43 4.90 18.14 2.42
CA LEU A 43 6.23 17.76 2.92
C LEU A 43 7.21 17.37 1.82
N ALA A 44 6.78 17.32 0.56
CA ALA A 44 7.60 16.78 -0.51
C ALA A 44 8.92 17.54 -0.70
N ARG A 45 9.95 16.82 -1.13
CA ARG A 45 11.29 17.37 -1.40
C ARG A 45 11.76 16.92 -2.78
N VAL A 46 12.44 17.83 -3.46
CA VAL A 46 13.09 17.58 -4.73
C VAL A 46 14.57 17.38 -4.46
N THR A 47 15.14 16.30 -5.00
CA THR A 47 16.56 15.96 -4.84
C THR A 47 17.26 15.88 -6.19
N GLY A 48 18.54 16.27 -6.23
CA GLY A 48 19.38 16.16 -7.42
C GLY A 48 19.67 14.70 -7.80
N LEU A 49 20.18 14.50 -9.02
CA LEU A 49 20.62 13.17 -9.49
C LEU A 49 21.87 12.67 -8.76
N ASP A 50 22.74 13.59 -8.35
CA ASP A 50 24.00 13.27 -7.67
C ASP A 50 23.86 13.19 -6.14
N ASP A 51 22.71 13.62 -5.61
CA ASP A 51 22.44 13.58 -4.18
C ASP A 51 22.03 12.17 -3.75
N THR A 52 22.80 11.59 -2.82
CA THR A 52 22.48 10.28 -2.23
C THR A 52 21.41 10.38 -1.14
N HIS A 53 21.28 11.55 -0.51
CA HIS A 53 20.31 11.84 0.53
C HIS A 53 20.14 13.35 0.71
N VAL A 54 19.03 13.73 1.36
CA VAL A 54 18.75 15.09 1.81
C VAL A 54 18.75 15.10 3.34
N THR A 55 19.69 15.82 3.96
CA THR A 55 19.68 16.02 5.42
C THR A 55 18.65 17.10 5.77
N THR A 56 17.61 16.71 6.50
CA THR A 56 16.52 17.61 6.92
C THR A 56 16.01 17.18 8.30
N GLY A 57 15.40 18.11 9.04
CA GLY A 57 14.65 17.73 10.25
C GLY A 57 13.60 16.66 9.94
N ILE A 58 13.41 15.72 10.85
CA ILE A 58 12.46 14.60 10.72
C ILE A 58 11.05 15.18 10.54
N ALA A 59 10.36 14.77 9.47
CA ALA A 59 8.97 15.10 9.21
C ALA A 59 8.28 13.95 8.48
N GLY A 60 6.98 13.77 8.76
CA GLY A 60 6.12 12.71 8.23
C GLY A 60 5.21 12.16 9.33
N THR A 61 4.39 11.17 9.00
CA THR A 61 3.43 10.58 9.94
C THR A 61 4.05 9.40 10.71
N TRP A 62 3.96 9.44 12.04
CA TRP A 62 4.40 8.34 12.92
C TRP A 62 3.74 7.01 12.53
N GLY A 63 4.51 5.93 12.55
CA GLY A 63 4.09 4.61 12.09
C GLY A 63 4.28 4.36 10.59
N TYR A 64 4.57 5.38 9.79
CA TYR A 64 4.96 5.23 8.37
C TYR A 64 6.43 5.55 8.12
N LEU A 65 7.04 6.35 9.00
CA LEU A 65 8.45 6.73 8.94
C LEU A 65 9.35 5.50 8.96
N SER A 66 10.38 5.51 8.12
CA SER A 66 11.35 4.43 8.11
C SER A 66 12.35 4.55 9.27
N PRO A 67 12.78 3.43 9.85
CA PRO A 67 13.64 3.44 11.03
C PRO A 67 15.00 4.10 10.76
N GLU A 68 15.57 3.90 9.57
CA GLU A 68 16.83 4.52 9.18
C GLU A 68 16.70 6.04 9.03
N TYR A 69 15.56 6.54 8.55
CA TYR A 69 15.33 7.98 8.48
C TYR A 69 15.19 8.61 9.87
N MET A 70 14.49 7.93 10.77
CA MET A 70 14.36 8.37 12.16
C MET A 70 15.69 8.37 12.91
N ALA A 71 16.56 7.40 12.61
CA ALA A 71 17.87 7.28 13.26
C ALA A 71 18.90 8.29 12.73
N THR A 72 18.89 8.57 11.42
CA THR A 72 19.96 9.33 10.74
C THR A 72 19.54 10.75 10.33
N GLY A 73 18.24 11.01 10.19
CA GLY A 73 17.73 12.22 9.56
C GLY A 73 18.01 12.33 8.05
N GLN A 74 18.54 11.27 7.43
CA GLN A 74 18.88 11.23 6.01
C GLN A 74 17.67 10.81 5.18
N LEU A 75 17.12 11.75 4.43
CA LEU A 75 15.97 11.50 3.56
C LEU A 75 16.42 10.99 2.18
N THR A 76 15.82 9.91 1.71
CA THR A 76 16.05 9.23 0.43
C THR A 76 14.71 8.76 -0.14
N GLU A 77 14.68 8.36 -1.41
CA GLU A 77 13.48 7.76 -2.02
C GLU A 77 13.06 6.45 -1.33
N LYS A 78 13.98 5.77 -0.62
CA LYS A 78 13.68 4.53 0.11
C LYS A 78 12.73 4.75 1.28
N ASN A 79 12.65 5.98 1.79
CA ASN A 79 11.72 6.29 2.87
C ASN A 79 10.26 6.24 2.40
N ASP A 80 9.98 6.67 1.16
CA ASP A 80 8.64 6.51 0.57
C ASP A 80 8.34 5.03 0.28
N VAL A 81 9.36 4.23 -0.10
CA VAL A 81 9.21 2.78 -0.32
C VAL A 81 8.81 2.08 0.98
N HIS A 82 9.48 2.39 2.09
CA HIS A 82 9.10 1.87 3.41
C HIS A 82 7.66 2.26 3.77
N SER A 83 7.34 3.55 3.65
CA SER A 83 6.01 4.09 3.96
C SER A 83 4.91 3.43 3.12
N PHE A 84 5.19 3.16 1.84
CA PHE A 84 4.30 2.41 0.96
C PHE A 84 4.15 0.94 1.40
N GLY A 85 5.22 0.29 1.86
CA GLY A 85 5.13 -1.04 2.48
C GLY A 85 4.18 -1.08 3.67
N VAL A 86 4.23 -0.06 4.54
CA VAL A 86 3.28 0.09 5.65
C VAL A 86 1.84 0.24 5.15
N VAL A 87 1.62 0.98 4.06
CA VAL A 87 0.29 1.08 3.42
C VAL A 87 -0.20 -0.30 2.96
N LEU A 88 0.64 -1.11 2.31
CA LEU A 88 0.26 -2.44 1.86
C LEU A 88 -0.14 -3.34 3.04
N LEU A 89 0.65 -3.34 4.11
CA LEU A 89 0.33 -4.10 5.32
C LEU A 89 -0.98 -3.61 5.97
N THR A 90 -1.18 -2.30 6.00
CA THR A 90 -2.42 -1.67 6.50
C THR A 90 -3.64 -2.15 5.70
N LEU A 91 -3.52 -2.27 4.38
CA LEU A 91 -4.59 -2.75 3.50
C LEU A 91 -4.89 -4.24 3.75
N VAL A 92 -3.86 -5.08 3.80
CA VAL A 92 -4.02 -6.53 4.01
C VAL A 92 -4.59 -6.84 5.39
N ALA A 93 -4.08 -6.18 6.43
CA ALA A 93 -4.56 -6.38 7.80
C ALA A 93 -5.88 -5.64 8.09
N GLY A 94 -6.21 -4.61 7.30
CA GLY A 94 -7.35 -3.74 7.54
C GLY A 94 -7.35 -3.10 8.94
N ARG A 95 -6.16 -2.83 9.48
CA ARG A 95 -5.95 -2.14 10.77
C ARG A 95 -4.90 -1.04 10.62
N ARG A 96 -4.90 -0.07 11.53
CA ARG A 96 -3.91 1.03 11.55
C ARG A 96 -2.49 0.48 11.79
N PRO A 97 -1.44 1.15 11.27
CA PRO A 97 -0.07 0.67 11.42
C PRO A 97 0.44 0.70 12.86
N THR A 98 -0.18 1.51 13.73
CA THR A 98 0.08 1.55 15.16
C THR A 98 -1.20 1.38 15.96
N VAL A 99 -1.22 0.45 16.91
CA VAL A 99 -2.36 0.18 17.80
C VAL A 99 -1.86 0.22 19.26
N PRO A 100 -1.99 1.37 19.95
CA PRO A 100 -1.40 1.55 21.29
C PRO A 100 -1.90 0.57 22.35
N ASP A 101 -3.16 0.13 22.25
CA ASP A 101 -3.80 -0.76 23.21
C ASP A 101 -3.64 -2.26 22.86
N ALA A 102 -2.83 -2.59 21.85
CA ALA A 102 -2.55 -3.96 21.45
C ALA A 102 -1.46 -4.60 22.34
N PRO A 103 -1.32 -5.94 22.33
CA PRO A 103 -0.15 -6.61 22.88
C PRO A 103 1.14 -6.00 22.31
N VAL A 104 2.21 -5.94 23.10
CA VAL A 104 3.48 -5.27 22.73
C VAL A 104 3.97 -5.70 21.34
N GLU A 105 3.87 -6.99 21.03
CA GLU A 105 4.29 -7.59 19.76
C GLU A 105 3.44 -7.16 18.55
N GLU A 106 2.26 -6.60 18.80
CA GLU A 106 1.28 -6.17 17.79
C GLU A 106 1.15 -4.65 17.67
N VAL A 107 1.79 -3.89 18.57
CA VAL A 107 1.66 -2.43 18.60
C VAL A 107 2.08 -1.81 17.27
N TYR A 108 3.15 -2.32 16.64
CA TYR A 108 3.65 -1.84 15.36
C TYR A 108 3.50 -2.91 14.27
N LEU A 109 2.70 -2.58 13.25
CA LEU A 109 2.26 -3.53 12.22
C LEU A 109 3.41 -4.15 11.40
N PRO A 110 4.44 -3.41 10.96
CA PRO A 110 5.57 -4.01 10.24
C PRO A 110 6.37 -5.01 11.08
N GLU A 111 6.61 -4.72 12.36
CA GLU A 111 7.29 -5.65 13.26
C GLU A 111 6.45 -6.91 13.51
N TRP A 112 5.15 -6.74 13.72
CA TRP A 112 4.24 -7.88 13.86
C TRP A 112 4.18 -8.74 12.59
N ALA A 113 4.04 -8.12 11.42
CA ALA A 113 4.03 -8.82 10.14
C ALA A 113 5.35 -9.57 9.89
N TRP A 114 6.49 -8.99 10.28
CA TRP A 114 7.79 -9.65 10.21
C TRP A 114 7.85 -10.87 11.14
N ALA A 115 7.39 -10.73 12.38
CA ALA A 115 7.36 -11.84 13.35
C ALA A 115 6.46 -13.01 12.86
N LEU A 116 5.32 -12.71 12.24
CA LEU A 116 4.47 -13.72 11.61
C LEU A 116 5.17 -14.39 10.41
N ALA A 117 5.90 -13.62 9.59
CA ALA A 117 6.67 -14.16 8.47
C ALA A 117 7.73 -15.15 8.93
N GLU A 118 8.48 -14.83 9.99
CA GLU A 118 9.50 -15.73 10.55
C GLU A 118 8.91 -17.03 11.10
N ARG A 119 7.67 -16.99 11.59
CA ARG A 119 6.94 -18.16 12.10
C ARG A 119 6.18 -18.92 11.01
N ASN A 120 6.16 -18.41 9.78
CA ASN A 120 5.36 -18.93 8.66
C ASN A 120 3.84 -18.90 8.96
N GLU A 121 3.38 -17.82 9.61
CA GLU A 121 2.00 -17.59 10.06
C GLU A 121 1.38 -16.32 9.43
N LEU A 122 1.83 -15.92 8.23
CA LEU A 122 1.38 -14.68 7.57
C LEU A 122 -0.13 -14.64 7.27
N GLU A 123 -0.80 -15.78 7.20
CA GLU A 123 -2.25 -15.87 7.09
C GLU A 123 -2.98 -15.16 8.23
N LEU A 124 -2.40 -15.12 9.44
CA LEU A 124 -2.98 -14.42 10.60
C LEU A 124 -2.99 -12.89 10.41
N LEU A 125 -2.20 -12.37 9.47
CA LEU A 125 -2.19 -10.95 9.11
C LEU A 125 -3.43 -10.58 8.29
N ILE A 126 -4.05 -11.51 7.58
CA ILE A 126 -5.10 -11.21 6.61
C ILE A 126 -6.38 -10.79 7.33
N ASN A 127 -6.98 -9.68 6.91
CA ASN A 127 -8.25 -9.25 7.47
C ASN A 127 -9.35 -10.29 7.17
N PRO A 128 -10.08 -10.80 8.19
CA PRO A 128 -11.14 -11.79 7.98
C PRO A 128 -12.27 -11.34 7.05
N ARG A 129 -12.46 -10.02 6.84
CA ARG A 129 -13.43 -9.51 5.87
C ARG A 129 -13.03 -9.77 4.43
N LEU A 130 -11.73 -9.78 4.13
CA LEU A 130 -11.21 -10.09 2.79
C LEU A 130 -11.43 -11.56 2.44
N GLU A 131 -11.41 -12.46 3.42
CA GLU A 131 -11.65 -13.90 3.21
C GLU A 131 -13.11 -14.20 2.85
N ARG A 132 -14.06 -13.49 3.48
CA ARG A 132 -15.50 -13.65 3.19
C ARG A 132 -15.86 -13.25 1.77
N GLU A 133 -15.29 -12.14 1.27
CA GLU A 133 -15.55 -11.69 -0.11
C GLU A 133 -15.00 -12.68 -1.15
N ARG A 134 -13.87 -13.34 -0.87
CA ARG A 134 -13.30 -14.37 -1.74
C ARG A 134 -14.19 -15.60 -1.84
N THR A 135 -14.80 -16.02 -0.74
CA THR A 135 -15.70 -17.18 -0.71
C THR A 135 -17.00 -16.86 -1.47
N GLU A 136 -17.58 -15.68 -1.25
CA GLU A 136 -18.82 -15.27 -1.92
C GLU A 136 -18.67 -15.08 -3.44
N HIS A 137 -17.56 -14.49 -3.91
CA HIS A 137 -17.30 -14.32 -5.36
C HIS A 137 -16.77 -15.60 -6.04
N GLY A 138 -16.02 -16.44 -5.31
CA GLY A 138 -15.53 -17.73 -5.82
C GLY A 138 -16.67 -18.72 -6.07
N GLU A 139 -17.65 -18.77 -5.16
CA GLU A 139 -18.88 -19.56 -5.35
C GLU A 139 -19.72 -19.05 -6.52
N SER A 140 -19.74 -17.74 -6.78
CA SER A 140 -20.42 -17.16 -7.93
C SER A 140 -19.80 -17.59 -9.27
N MET A 141 -18.47 -17.60 -9.38
CA MET A 141 -17.75 -18.09 -10.57
C MET A 141 -17.87 -19.61 -10.77
N GLU A 142 -17.85 -20.42 -9.71
CA GLU A 142 -18.08 -21.86 -9.79
C GLU A 142 -19.54 -22.21 -10.16
N SER A 143 -20.51 -21.42 -9.67
CA SER A 143 -21.92 -21.60 -10.05
C SER A 143 -22.16 -21.33 -11.54
N MET A 144 -21.41 -20.40 -12.13
CA MET A 144 -21.52 -20.01 -13.54
C MET A 144 -20.95 -21.10 -14.45
N THR A 145 -19.78 -21.66 -14.12
CA THR A 145 -19.15 -22.76 -14.88
C THR A 145 -19.90 -24.09 -14.77
N ARG A 146 -20.56 -24.35 -13.63
CA ARG A 146 -21.40 -25.54 -13.45
C ARG A 146 -22.72 -25.46 -14.23
N SER A 147 -23.20 -24.25 -14.54
CA SER A 147 -24.42 -24.04 -15.33
C SER A 147 -24.21 -24.21 -16.85
N GLU A 148 -22.99 -23.95 -17.36
CA GLU A 148 -22.66 -24.13 -18.79
C GLU A 148 -22.43 -25.60 -19.19
N SER A 149 -22.09 -26.47 -18.24
CA SER A 149 -21.89 -27.92 -18.47
C SER A 149 -23.19 -28.74 -18.47
N LEU A 150 -24.36 -28.08 -18.35
CA LEU A 150 -25.68 -28.73 -18.31
C LEU A 150 -26.46 -28.67 -19.64
N PHE A 151 -25.85 -28.16 -20.72
CA PHE A 151 -26.45 -28.26 -22.05
C PHE A 151 -26.12 -29.63 -22.66
N PRO A 152 -27.11 -30.52 -22.86
CA PRO A 152 -26.87 -31.75 -23.60
C PRO A 152 -26.48 -31.40 -25.03
N ASP A 153 -25.42 -32.05 -25.51
CA ASP A 153 -24.97 -32.02 -26.90
C ASP A 153 -26.16 -32.44 -27.79
N PHE A 154 -26.76 -31.46 -28.48
CA PHE A 154 -27.81 -31.74 -29.46
C PHE A 154 -27.13 -32.37 -30.67
N GLY A 155 -27.26 -33.69 -30.75
CA GLY A 155 -26.58 -34.53 -31.71
C GLY A 155 -26.72 -34.08 -33.15
N GLU A 156 -25.61 -34.22 -33.88
CA GLU A 156 -25.59 -34.29 -35.33
C GLU A 156 -26.17 -35.64 -35.78
N THR A 157 -27.25 -35.59 -36.55
CA THR A 157 -27.74 -36.69 -37.41
C THR A 157 -27.11 -36.62 -38.78
#